data_AF-A0A2X2C194-F1
#
_entry.id   AF-A0A2X2C194-F1
#
_cell.length_a   1.000
_cell.length_b   1.000
_cell.length_c   1.000
_cell.angle_alpha   90.00
_cell.angle_beta   90.00
_cell.angle_gamma   90.00
#
_symmetry.space_group_name_H-M   'P 1'
#
loop_
_entity.id
_entity.type
_entity.pdbx_description
1 polymer ?
#
loop_
_entity_poly.entity_id
_entity_poly.type
_entity_poly.pdbx_seq_one_letter_code
_entity_poly.pdbx_strand_id
1 'polypeptide(L)'
;MLWFKNILVYRLNKEIALSMDELEQQLASLAFTPCSSQDMTKTGWVSPMGDRGEALIHVAGKQVMMCARKEDKILPATVIKQALQDKVEKLEGEQGRKLKKTEKATLKDEVVHTLLPRAFSKFSQTFIWLDLDKQLVIVDSGSAKRAEDNLALLRKTLGSLPVVPLNFNESVESKNDTMGSFR
;
A
#
# COMPACT_ATOMS: atom_id res chain seq x y z
N MET A 1 5.16 -14.42 -16.42
CA MET A 1 5.80 -14.45 -15.08
C MET A 1 6.04 -13.01 -14.66
N LEU A 2 5.60 -12.62 -13.47
CA LEU A 2 5.89 -11.29 -12.94
C LEU A 2 7.18 -11.39 -12.13
N TRP A 3 8.25 -10.81 -12.65
CA TRP A 3 9.52 -10.64 -11.95
C TRP A 3 9.48 -9.34 -11.15
N PHE A 4 10.21 -9.28 -10.03
CA PHE A 4 10.37 -8.04 -9.26
C PHE A 4 10.97 -6.97 -10.17
N LYS A 5 10.36 -5.78 -10.17
CA LYS A 5 10.85 -4.64 -10.96
C LYS A 5 11.79 -3.77 -10.13
N ASN A 6 11.59 -3.75 -8.82
CA ASN A 6 12.40 -3.00 -7.88
C ASN A 6 12.61 -3.85 -6.63
N ILE A 7 13.59 -3.48 -5.82
CA ILE A 7 13.93 -4.23 -4.61
C ILE A 7 14.24 -3.22 -3.50
N LEU A 8 13.50 -3.32 -2.41
CA LEU A 8 13.88 -2.78 -1.12
C LEU A 8 14.03 -3.93 -0.13
N VAL A 9 15.18 -3.99 0.52
CA VAL A 9 15.56 -5.10 1.40
C VAL A 9 15.57 -4.64 2.85
N TYR A 10 14.93 -5.44 3.68
CA TYR A 10 14.84 -5.25 5.12
C TYR A 10 15.35 -6.50 5.83
N ARG A 11 15.98 -6.32 6.97
CA ARG A 11 16.45 -7.41 7.83
C ARG A 11 15.49 -7.62 8.99
N LEU A 12 15.16 -8.88 9.26
CA LEU A 12 14.48 -9.28 10.48
C LEU A 12 15.51 -9.29 11.63
N ASN A 13 15.23 -8.52 12.68
CA ASN A 13 16.10 -8.44 13.87
C ASN A 13 15.91 -9.61 14.82
N LYS A 14 14.83 -10.36 14.66
CA LYS A 14 14.52 -11.57 15.42
C LYS A 14 13.95 -12.60 14.46
N GLU A 15 14.32 -13.85 14.67
CA GLU A 15 13.70 -14.96 13.96
C GLU A 15 12.20 -14.95 14.25
N ILE A 16 11.40 -15.03 13.18
CA ILE A 16 9.96 -15.22 13.32
C ILE A 16 9.69 -16.70 13.17
N ALA A 17 9.34 -17.36 14.27
CA ALA A 17 8.80 -18.70 14.23
C ALA A 17 7.39 -18.61 13.62
N LEU A 18 7.29 -18.88 12.31
CA LEU A 18 6.03 -18.89 11.57
C LEU A 18 5.78 -20.30 11.04
N SER A 19 4.72 -20.95 11.51
CA SER A 19 4.13 -22.04 10.74
C SER A 19 3.50 -21.46 9.47
N MET A 20 3.64 -22.16 8.33
CA MET A 20 3.03 -21.72 7.07
C MET A 20 1.50 -21.70 7.17
N ASP A 21 0.92 -22.64 7.92
CA ASP A 21 -0.53 -22.71 8.13
C ASP A 21 -1.02 -21.53 8.99
N GLU A 22 -0.27 -21.19 10.04
CA GLU A 22 -0.58 -20.02 10.87
C GLU A 22 -0.45 -18.72 10.10
N LEU A 23 0.60 -18.60 9.28
CA LEU A 23 0.81 -17.45 8.42
C LEU A 23 -0.36 -17.28 7.44
N GLU A 24 -0.78 -18.34 6.77
CA GLU A 24 -1.91 -18.35 5.85
C GLU A 24 -3.21 -17.90 6.55
N GLN A 25 -3.49 -18.43 7.75
CA GLN A 25 -4.65 -18.02 8.56
C GLN A 25 -4.59 -16.55 8.97
N GLN A 26 -3.42 -16.06 9.38
CA GLN A 26 -3.23 -14.66 9.74
C GLN A 26 -3.46 -13.75 8.52
N LEU A 27 -2.92 -14.10 7.36
CA LEU A 27 -3.15 -13.36 6.11
C LEU A 27 -4.64 -13.34 5.74
N ALA A 28 -5.35 -14.45 5.93
CA ALA A 28 -6.78 -14.53 5.63
C ALA A 28 -7.62 -13.53 6.45
N SER A 29 -7.21 -13.21 7.69
CA SER A 29 -7.89 -12.20 8.52
C SER A 29 -7.86 -10.78 7.94
N LEU A 30 -6.90 -10.51 7.06
CA LEU A 30 -6.71 -9.24 6.35
C LEU A 30 -6.70 -9.45 4.83
N ALA A 31 -7.44 -10.45 4.35
CA ALA A 31 -7.63 -10.67 2.92
C ALA A 31 -8.26 -9.43 2.26
N PHE A 32 -7.88 -9.19 1.01
CA PHE A 32 -8.36 -8.04 0.26
C PHE A 32 -9.87 -8.12 0.06
N THR A 33 -10.55 -7.05 0.39
CA THR A 33 -11.95 -6.80 0.03
C THR A 33 -12.03 -5.50 -0.77
N PRO A 34 -12.84 -5.44 -1.84
CA PRO A 34 -13.02 -4.23 -2.61
C PRO A 34 -13.52 -3.06 -1.75
N CYS A 35 -13.18 -1.83 -2.15
CA CYS A 35 -13.73 -0.62 -1.55
C CYS A 35 -15.27 -0.63 -1.62
N SER A 36 -15.93 -0.36 -0.49
CA SER A 36 -17.33 0.02 -0.48
C SER A 36 -17.54 1.39 -1.13
N SER A 37 -18.80 1.80 -1.28
CA SER A 37 -19.17 3.07 -1.93
C SER A 37 -18.60 4.31 -1.24
N GLN A 38 -18.19 4.21 0.03
CA GLN A 38 -17.64 5.31 0.82
C GLN A 38 -16.18 5.07 1.25
N ASP A 39 -15.54 3.99 0.81
CA ASP A 39 -14.12 3.75 1.07
C ASP A 39 -13.26 4.47 0.02
N MET A 40 -12.37 5.34 0.47
CA MET A 40 -11.36 5.96 -0.40
C MET A 40 -10.27 4.97 -0.81
N THR A 41 -9.87 4.09 0.12
CA THR A 41 -8.76 3.15 -0.07
C THR A 41 -9.01 1.87 0.71
N LYS A 42 -8.68 0.72 0.12
CA LYS A 42 -8.59 -0.57 0.79
C LYS A 42 -7.27 -1.25 0.42
N THR A 43 -6.70 -1.95 1.39
CA THR A 43 -5.51 -2.79 1.18
C THR A 43 -5.72 -4.12 1.89
N GLY A 44 -5.29 -5.21 1.27
CA GLY A 44 -5.31 -6.53 1.89
C GLY A 44 -4.53 -7.56 1.07
N TRP A 45 -4.49 -8.79 1.57
CA TRP A 45 -3.77 -9.90 0.96
C TRP A 45 -4.54 -10.54 -0.18
N VAL A 46 -3.83 -10.92 -1.24
CA VAL A 46 -4.35 -11.71 -2.36
C VAL A 46 -3.34 -12.80 -2.71
N SER A 47 -3.78 -13.81 -3.46
CA SER A 47 -2.87 -14.85 -3.92
C SER A 47 -1.73 -14.25 -4.78
N PRO A 48 -0.45 -14.57 -4.49
CA PRO A 48 0.65 -14.19 -5.36
C PRO A 48 0.59 -14.88 -6.73
N MET A 49 -0.23 -15.93 -6.88
CA MET A 49 -0.44 -16.65 -8.13
C MET A 49 -1.52 -16.03 -9.02
N GLY A 50 -2.19 -14.97 -8.55
CA GLY A 50 -3.34 -14.35 -9.23
C GLY A 50 -4.51 -15.33 -9.31
N ASP A 51 -5.26 -15.30 -10.42
CA ASP A 51 -6.46 -16.14 -10.62
C ASP A 51 -6.16 -17.65 -10.74
N ARG A 52 -4.89 -18.06 -10.64
CA ARG A 52 -4.46 -19.46 -10.71
C ARG A 52 -4.38 -20.14 -9.35
N GLY A 53 -4.64 -19.43 -8.26
CA GLY A 53 -4.58 -20.00 -6.92
C GLY A 53 -5.33 -19.15 -5.91
N GLU A 54 -5.79 -19.80 -4.85
CA GLU A 54 -6.51 -19.15 -3.75
C GLU A 54 -5.59 -18.90 -2.55
N ALA A 55 -4.50 -19.68 -2.42
CA ALA A 55 -3.54 -19.54 -1.35
C ALA A 55 -2.90 -18.15 -1.36
N LEU A 56 -2.87 -17.50 -0.19
CA LEU A 56 -2.34 -16.15 0.05
C LEU A 56 -0.81 -16.14 0.17
N ILE A 57 -0.21 -17.31 0.40
CA ILE A 57 1.22 -17.54 0.28
C ILE A 57 1.56 -18.52 -0.85
N HIS A 58 2.76 -18.37 -1.40
CA HIS A 58 3.40 -19.39 -2.21
C HIS A 58 4.76 -19.72 -1.59
N VAL A 59 4.99 -21.00 -1.30
CA VAL A 59 6.16 -21.49 -0.56
C VAL A 59 7.03 -22.36 -1.45
N ALA A 60 8.33 -22.07 -1.46
CA ALA A 60 9.36 -22.91 -2.08
C ALA A 60 10.52 -23.09 -1.10
N GLY A 61 10.53 -24.22 -0.37
CA GLY A 61 11.45 -24.41 0.75
C GLY A 61 11.21 -23.38 1.85
N LYS A 62 12.24 -22.60 2.20
CA LYS A 62 12.17 -21.51 3.20
C LYS A 62 11.94 -20.13 2.60
N GLN A 63 11.50 -20.10 1.34
CA GLN A 63 11.21 -18.89 0.60
C GLN A 63 9.69 -18.74 0.52
N VAL A 64 9.16 -17.66 1.08
CA VAL A 64 7.71 -17.41 1.14
C VAL A 64 7.40 -16.15 0.35
N MET A 65 6.51 -16.26 -0.62
CA MET A 65 6.02 -15.14 -1.42
C MET A 65 4.58 -14.83 -1.04
N MET A 66 4.26 -13.54 -0.94
CA MET A 66 2.92 -13.02 -0.68
C MET A 66 2.67 -11.77 -1.53
N CYS A 67 1.40 -11.41 -1.72
CA CYS A 67 1.03 -10.25 -2.50
C CYS A 67 -0.02 -9.40 -1.77
N ALA A 68 0.31 -8.13 -1.56
CA ALA A 68 -0.63 -7.13 -1.08
C ALA A 68 -1.27 -6.41 -2.27
N ARG A 69 -2.61 -6.34 -2.29
CA ARG A 69 -3.38 -5.57 -3.26
C ARG A 69 -3.93 -4.32 -2.58
N LYS A 70 -3.80 -3.19 -3.27
CA LYS A 70 -4.38 -1.91 -2.87
C LYS A 70 -5.35 -1.42 -3.93
N GLU A 71 -6.51 -0.97 -3.50
CA GLU A 71 -7.50 -0.24 -4.28
C GLU A 71 -7.56 1.21 -3.77
N ASP A 72 -7.40 2.17 -4.68
CA ASP A 72 -7.60 3.59 -4.41
C ASP A 72 -8.71 4.13 -5.32
N LYS A 73 -9.69 4.82 -4.75
CA LYS A 73 -10.70 5.55 -5.52
C LYS A 73 -10.08 6.82 -6.11
N ILE A 74 -10.18 6.95 -7.43
CA ILE A 74 -9.70 8.09 -8.19
C ILE A 74 -10.75 9.20 -8.09
N LEU A 75 -10.56 10.09 -7.12
CA LEU A 75 -11.34 11.30 -6.97
C LEU A 75 -10.40 12.53 -7.01
N PRO A 76 -10.12 13.08 -8.20
CA PRO A 76 -9.16 14.18 -8.33
C PRO A 76 -9.59 15.42 -7.55
N ALA A 77 -8.64 16.08 -6.90
CA ALA A 77 -8.90 17.31 -6.14
C ALA A 77 -9.53 18.43 -6.99
N THR A 78 -9.25 18.46 -8.29
CA THR A 78 -9.85 19.38 -9.25
C THR A 78 -11.36 19.16 -9.41
N VAL A 79 -11.80 17.91 -9.47
CA VAL A 79 -13.23 17.54 -9.57
C VAL A 79 -13.97 17.94 -8.29
N ILE A 80 -13.38 17.66 -7.12
CA ILE A 80 -13.95 18.05 -5.82
C ILE A 80 -14.08 19.58 -5.75
N LYS A 81 -13.03 20.32 -6.17
CA LYS A 81 -13.02 21.77 -6.13
C LYS A 81 -14.09 22.38 -7.03
N GLN A 82 -14.26 21.87 -8.25
CA GLN A 82 -15.29 22.35 -9.17
C GLN A 82 -16.69 22.11 -8.60
N ALA A 83 -17.02 20.88 -8.19
CA ALA A 83 -18.32 20.55 -7.65
C ALA A 83 -18.64 21.32 -6.35
N LEU A 84 -17.63 21.59 -5.52
CA LEU A 84 -17.77 22.45 -4.35
C LEU A 84 -18.08 23.89 -4.75
N GLN A 85 -17.36 24.43 -5.72
CA GLN A 85 -17.57 25.80 -6.20
C GLN A 85 -18.99 25.98 -6.76
N ASP A 86 -19.45 25.05 -7.58
CA ASP A 86 -20.80 25.08 -8.16
C ASP A 86 -21.88 25.07 -7.06
N LYS A 87 -21.72 24.24 -6.02
CA LYS A 87 -22.63 24.22 -4.85
C LYS A 87 -22.58 25.52 -4.06
N VAL A 88 -21.39 26.09 -3.84
CA VAL A 88 -21.21 27.34 -3.11
C VAL A 88 -21.86 28.49 -3.85
N GLU A 89 -21.64 28.63 -5.16
CA GLU A 89 -22.23 29.69 -5.98
C GLU A 89 -23.76 29.63 -5.98
N LYS A 90 -24.32 28.42 -6.11
CA LYS A 90 -25.77 28.20 -6.01
C LYS A 90 -26.32 28.67 -4.66
N LEU A 91 -25.75 28.23 -3.55
CA LEU A 91 -26.23 28.58 -2.21
C LEU A 91 -26.01 30.05 -1.86
N GLU A 92 -24.89 30.65 -2.27
CA GLU A 92 -24.64 32.08 -2.08
C GLU A 92 -25.63 32.93 -2.89
N GLY A 93 -26.00 32.49 -4.10
CA GLY A 93 -27.03 33.13 -4.93
C GLY A 93 -28.42 33.03 -4.32
N GLU A 94 -28.80 31.87 -3.79
CA GLU A 94 -30.08 31.65 -3.12
C GLU A 94 -30.22 32.44 -1.80
N GLN A 95 -29.14 32.57 -1.03
CA GLN A 95 -29.16 33.25 0.28
C GLN A 95 -28.78 34.73 0.23
N GLY A 96 -28.28 35.23 -0.91
CA GLY A 96 -27.82 36.61 -1.07
C GLY A 96 -26.62 36.98 -0.18
N ARG A 97 -25.85 36.01 0.30
CA ARG A 97 -24.67 36.23 1.16
C ARG A 97 -23.55 35.24 0.86
N LYS A 98 -22.33 35.59 1.28
CA LYS A 98 -21.19 34.65 1.25
C LYS A 98 -21.29 33.60 2.34
N LEU A 99 -20.86 32.37 2.02
CA LEU A 99 -20.78 31.26 2.96
C LEU A 99 -19.52 31.37 3.82
N LYS A 100 -19.65 31.01 5.10
CA LYS A 100 -18.53 30.92 6.05
C LYS A 100 -17.65 29.71 5.73
N LYS A 101 -16.42 29.73 6.25
CA LYS A 101 -15.45 28.64 6.07
C LYS A 101 -15.97 27.28 6.56
N THR A 102 -16.71 27.26 7.66
CA THR A 102 -17.32 26.05 8.22
C THR A 102 -18.39 25.47 7.29
N GLU A 103 -19.26 26.30 6.72
CA GLU A 103 -20.28 25.89 5.76
C GLU A 103 -19.64 25.28 4.50
N LYS A 104 -18.56 25.90 3.99
CA LYS A 104 -17.81 25.36 2.84
C LYS A 104 -17.13 24.03 3.14
N ALA A 105 -16.70 23.80 4.38
CA ALA A 105 -16.13 22.52 4.79
C ALA A 105 -17.20 21.41 4.79
N THR A 106 -18.37 21.67 5.37
CA THR A 106 -19.51 20.73 5.33
C THR A 106 -19.91 20.39 3.89
N LEU A 107 -20.02 21.41 3.03
CA LEU A 107 -20.34 21.19 1.61
C LEU A 107 -19.27 20.36 0.89
N LYS A 108 -18.00 20.51 1.25
CA LYS A 108 -16.92 19.71 0.67
C LYS A 108 -17.08 18.24 1.04
N ASP A 109 -17.40 17.94 2.29
CA ASP A 109 -17.60 16.56 2.76
C ASP A 109 -18.82 15.93 2.08
N GLU A 110 -19.92 16.68 1.90
CA GLU A 110 -21.06 16.24 1.11
C GLU A 110 -20.70 15.96 -0.36
N VAL A 111 -19.88 16.82 -0.97
CA VAL A 111 -19.41 16.64 -2.35
C VAL A 111 -18.61 15.35 -2.45
N VAL A 112 -17.69 15.10 -1.53
CA VAL A 112 -16.93 13.84 -1.50
C VAL A 112 -17.87 12.65 -1.33
N HIS A 113 -18.77 12.68 -0.36
CA HIS A 113 -19.74 11.60 -0.13
C HIS A 113 -20.63 11.30 -1.35
N THR A 114 -20.98 12.34 -2.12
CA THR A 114 -21.79 12.23 -3.33
C THR A 114 -21.00 11.67 -4.52
N LEU A 115 -19.73 12.09 -4.65
CA LEU A 115 -18.89 11.73 -5.79
C LEU A 115 -18.17 10.38 -5.62
N LEU A 116 -17.86 9.99 -4.38
CA LEU A 116 -17.07 8.79 -4.08
C LEU A 116 -17.68 7.49 -4.64
N PRO A 117 -19.01 7.26 -4.58
CA PRO A 117 -19.64 6.09 -5.21
C PRO A 117 -19.44 6.02 -6.72
N ARG A 118 -19.14 7.14 -7.38
CA ARG A 118 -18.93 7.25 -8.83
C ARG A 118 -17.45 7.24 -9.21
N ALA A 119 -16.54 7.24 -8.24
CA ALA A 119 -15.11 7.27 -8.48
C ALA A 119 -14.63 5.93 -9.05
N PHE A 120 -13.80 5.99 -10.09
CA PHE A 120 -13.14 4.81 -10.63
C PHE A 120 -12.10 4.26 -9.66
N SER A 121 -11.85 2.95 -9.72
CA SER A 121 -10.83 2.30 -8.88
C SER A 121 -9.50 2.19 -9.62
N LYS A 122 -8.42 2.55 -8.94
CA LYS A 122 -7.05 2.22 -9.34
C LYS A 122 -6.56 1.08 -8.47
N PHE A 123 -6.10 0.00 -9.11
CA PHE A 123 -5.49 -1.12 -8.40
C PHE A 123 -3.97 -1.09 -8.50
N SER A 124 -3.31 -1.52 -7.44
CA SER A 124 -1.88 -1.81 -7.44
C SER A 124 -1.60 -3.06 -6.61
N GLN A 125 -0.53 -3.76 -6.96
CA GLN A 125 -0.07 -4.96 -6.26
C GLN A 125 1.39 -4.81 -5.89
N THR A 126 1.75 -5.20 -4.67
CA THR A 126 3.12 -5.20 -4.16
C THR A 126 3.44 -6.60 -3.69
N PHE A 127 4.45 -7.20 -4.31
CA PHE A 127 4.95 -8.51 -3.88
C PHE A 127 5.91 -8.33 -2.71
N ILE A 128 5.82 -9.25 -1.77
CA ILE A 128 6.73 -9.36 -0.64
C ILE A 128 7.28 -10.78 -0.64
N TRP A 129 8.59 -10.89 -0.49
CA TRP A 129 9.31 -12.15 -0.38
C TRP A 129 10.01 -12.21 0.97
N LEU A 130 9.69 -13.24 1.75
CA LEU A 130 10.40 -13.59 2.98
C LEU A 130 11.44 -14.67 2.66
N ASP A 131 12.70 -14.36 2.92
CA ASP A 131 13.79 -15.32 2.92
C ASP A 131 14.06 -15.70 4.39
N LEU A 132 13.52 -16.84 4.82
CA LEU A 132 13.64 -17.31 6.20
C LEU A 132 15.01 -17.92 6.50
N ASP A 133 15.81 -18.26 5.48
CA ASP A 133 17.21 -18.68 5.70
C ASP A 133 18.09 -17.47 6.04
N LYS A 134 17.91 -16.36 5.32
CA LYS A 134 18.71 -15.13 5.52
C LYS A 134 18.07 -14.11 6.45
N GLN A 135 16.85 -14.38 6.91
CA GLN A 135 16.07 -13.49 7.77
C GLN A 135 15.88 -12.11 7.10
N LEU A 136 15.46 -12.13 5.83
CA LEU A 136 15.24 -10.94 5.01
C LEU A 136 13.78 -10.82 4.58
N VAL A 137 13.31 -9.58 4.47
CA VAL A 137 12.05 -9.20 3.84
C VAL A 137 12.37 -8.33 2.64
N ILE A 138 12.01 -8.80 1.46
CA ILE A 138 12.22 -8.13 0.19
C ILE A 138 10.87 -7.63 -0.32
N VAL A 139 10.79 -6.34 -0.68
CA VAL A 139 9.56 -5.72 -1.17
C VAL A 139 9.76 -5.22 -2.61
N ASP A 140 8.85 -5.57 -3.52
CA ASP A 140 8.83 -5.08 -4.91
C ASP A 140 8.34 -3.63 -4.97
N SER A 141 9.19 -2.69 -4.57
CA SER A 141 8.85 -1.27 -4.52
C SER A 141 10.06 -0.41 -4.85
N GLY A 142 9.87 0.57 -5.73
CA GLY A 142 10.85 1.65 -5.97
C GLY A 142 10.72 2.82 -4.98
N SER A 143 9.81 2.74 -4.00
CA SER A 143 9.54 3.80 -3.03
C SER A 143 9.56 3.25 -1.60
N ALA A 144 10.35 3.88 -0.74
CA ALA A 144 10.40 3.56 0.70
C ALA A 144 9.01 3.68 1.34
N LYS A 145 8.26 4.74 1.05
CA LYS A 145 6.89 4.93 1.58
C LYS A 145 5.99 3.72 1.26
N ARG A 146 5.98 3.29 0.00
CA ARG A 146 5.17 2.14 -0.40
C ARG A 146 5.66 0.85 0.27
N ALA A 147 6.96 0.66 0.44
CA ALA A 147 7.47 -0.50 1.16
C ALA A 147 7.04 -0.49 2.63
N GLU A 148 7.17 0.65 3.32
CA GLU A 148 6.71 0.82 4.70
C GLU A 148 5.20 0.58 4.87
N ASP A 149 4.37 1.07 3.94
CA ASP A 149 2.91 0.83 3.97
C ASP A 149 2.60 -0.68 3.91
N ASN A 150 3.36 -1.45 3.11
CA ASN A 150 3.18 -2.91 2.98
C ASN A 150 3.78 -3.67 4.17
N LEU A 151 4.91 -3.21 4.72
CA LEU A 151 5.46 -3.74 5.97
C LEU A 151 4.55 -3.45 7.17
N ALA A 152 3.83 -2.34 7.17
CA ALA A 152 2.83 -2.03 8.18
C ALA A 152 1.62 -2.98 8.09
N LEU A 153 1.17 -3.32 6.88
CA LEU A 153 0.15 -4.36 6.67
C LEU A 153 0.63 -5.72 7.20
N LEU A 154 1.86 -6.13 6.87
CA LEU A 154 2.46 -7.37 7.37
C LEU A 154 2.59 -7.36 8.89
N ARG A 155 3.05 -6.25 9.48
CA ARG A 155 3.12 -6.10 10.94
C ARG A 155 1.75 -6.21 11.60
N LYS A 156 0.71 -5.63 11.02
CA LYS A 156 -0.68 -5.77 11.50
C LYS A 156 -1.15 -7.22 11.43
N THR A 157 -0.75 -7.94 10.39
CA THR A 157 -1.10 -9.35 10.14
C THR A 157 -0.45 -10.28 11.16
N LEU A 158 0.84 -10.10 11.42
CA LEU A 158 1.62 -10.94 12.33
C LEU A 158 1.59 -10.47 13.80
N GLY A 159 0.98 -9.31 14.08
CA GLY A 159 1.03 -8.62 15.36
C GLY A 159 2.36 -7.90 15.65
N SER A 160 3.49 -8.54 15.32
CA SER A 160 4.82 -7.93 15.42
C SER A 160 5.68 -8.26 14.19
N LEU A 161 6.48 -7.30 13.75
CA LEU A 161 7.41 -7.45 12.63
C LEU A 161 8.63 -6.56 12.88
N PRO A 162 9.68 -7.09 13.55
CA PRO A 162 10.88 -6.34 13.90
C PRO A 162 11.83 -6.29 12.70
N VAL A 163 11.53 -5.40 11.76
CA VAL A 163 12.34 -5.17 10.56
C VAL A 163 13.09 -3.85 10.62
N VAL A 164 14.29 -3.81 10.06
CA VAL A 164 15.05 -2.59 9.80
C VAL A 164 15.53 -2.56 8.35
N PRO A 165 15.63 -1.37 7.73
CA PRO A 165 16.29 -1.25 6.43
C PRO A 165 17.70 -1.83 6.49
N LEU A 166 18.15 -2.44 5.39
CA LEU A 166 19.49 -3.00 5.33
C LEU A 166 20.53 -1.86 5.36
N ASN A 167 21.37 -1.85 6.38
CA ASN A 167 22.49 -0.93 6.52
C ASN A 167 23.79 -1.63 6.11
N PHE A 168 24.68 -0.88 5.46
CA PHE A 168 26.01 -1.36 5.10
C PHE A 168 27.05 -0.73 6.03
N ASN A 169 28.09 -1.49 6.38
CA ASN A 169 29.18 -1.00 7.24
C ASN A 169 29.97 0.15 6.62
N GLU A 170 29.92 0.27 5.30
CA GLU A 170 30.58 1.32 4.52
C GLU A 170 29.54 2.03 3.67
N SER A 171 29.74 3.32 3.41
CA SER A 171 28.85 4.06 2.52
C SER A 171 28.82 3.41 1.15
N VAL A 172 27.62 3.29 0.58
CA VAL A 172 27.44 2.78 -0.78
C VAL A 172 28.08 3.75 -1.79
N GLU A 173 28.12 5.04 -1.47
CA GLU A 173 28.75 6.08 -2.30
C GLU A 173 30.26 5.87 -2.42
N SER A 174 30.95 5.58 -1.31
CA SER A 174 32.41 5.39 -1.30
C SER A 174 32.90 4.16 -2.08
N LYS A 175 32.02 3.16 -2.30
CA LYS A 175 32.34 1.95 -3.09
C LYS A 175 32.15 2.16 -4.59
N ASN A 176 31.19 2.98 -4.98
CA ASN A 176 30.96 3.26 -6.40
C ASN A 176 32.11 4.08 -7.01
N ASP A 177 32.75 4.95 -6.22
CA ASP A 177 33.94 5.70 -6.65
C ASP A 177 35.16 4.81 -6.85
N THR A 178 35.30 3.72 -6.08
CA THR A 178 36.44 2.80 -6.20
C THR A 178 36.31 1.87 -7.42
N MET A 179 35.09 1.52 -7.83
CA MET A 179 34.84 0.74 -9.05
C MET A 179 34.87 1.58 -10.34
N GLY A 180 34.75 2.91 -10.23
CA GLY A 180 34.79 3.84 -11.37
C GLY A 180 36.18 4.12 -11.95
N SER A 181 37.27 3.69 -11.31
CA SER A 181 38.65 3.97 -11.77
C SER A 181 39.26 2.91 -12.70
N PHE A 182 38.50 1.87 -13.08
CA PHE A 182 38.87 0.97 -14.17
C PHE A 182 38.06 1.33 -15.43
N ARG A 183 38.45 2.43 -16.09
CA ARG A 183 38.17 2.69 -17.49
C ARG A 183 39.48 2.89 -18.23
#